data_AF-A0A9D6LW59-F1
#
_entry.id   AF-A0A9D6LW59-F1
#
_cell.length_a   1.000
_cell.length_b   1.000
_cell.length_c   1.000
_cell.angle_alpha   90.00
_cell.angle_beta   90.00
_cell.angle_gamma   90.00
#
_symmetry.space_group_name_H-M   'P 1'
#
loop_
_entity.id
_entity.type
_entity.pdbx_description
1 polymer ?
#
loop_
_entity_poly.entity_id
_entity_poly.type
_entity_poly.pdbx_seq_one_letter_code
_entity_poly.pdbx_strand_id
1 'polypeptide(L)'
;MAEAALSTQETGEQLKRQGIVIRTYDLWKTYVMGAEQIHAVSGVDVEIKRGEYVAIMGPSGSGKSTLMNLIGCLDTASSGQYYINGQLVS
;
A
#
# COMPACT_ATOMS: atom_id res chain seq x y z
N MET A 1 0.36 25.34 -10.75
CA MET A 1 0.23 24.41 -11.89
C MET A 1 -0.44 23.17 -11.34
N ALA A 2 -1.73 22.99 -11.60
CA ALA A 2 -2.49 21.86 -11.07
C ALA A 2 -2.18 20.65 -11.96
N GLU A 3 -1.43 19.70 -11.43
CA GLU A 3 -1.29 18.37 -12.01
C GLU A 3 -2.69 17.77 -12.03
N ALA A 4 -3.22 17.45 -13.22
CA ALA A 4 -4.52 16.82 -13.34
C ALA A 4 -4.41 15.45 -12.64
N ALA A 5 -4.99 15.33 -11.45
CA ALA A 5 -5.07 14.06 -10.75
C ALA A 5 -5.83 13.08 -11.66
N LEU A 6 -5.14 12.04 -12.12
CA LEU A 6 -5.77 10.94 -12.85
C LEU A 6 -6.91 10.38 -11.99
N SER A 7 -8.04 10.07 -12.61
CA SER A 7 -9.10 9.34 -11.92
C SER A 7 -8.58 7.98 -11.44
N THR A 8 -9.23 7.41 -10.43
CA THR A 8 -8.88 6.10 -9.89
C THR A 8 -8.85 5.00 -10.97
N GLN A 9 -9.76 5.08 -11.94
CA GLN A 9 -9.80 4.15 -13.07
C GLN A 9 -8.61 4.33 -14.02
N GLU A 10 -8.31 5.57 -14.41
CA GLU A 10 -7.16 5.87 -15.29
C GLU A 10 -5.84 5.44 -14.64
N THR A 11 -5.70 5.68 -13.33
CA THR A 11 -4.56 5.22 -12.53
C THR A 11 -4.45 3.70 -12.56
N GLY A 12 -5.56 2.99 -12.32
CA GLY A 12 -5.60 1.54 -12.35
C GLY A 12 -5.21 0.93 -13.70
N GLU A 13 -5.69 1.51 -14.80
CA GLU A 13 -5.30 1.10 -16.15
C GLU A 13 -3.83 1.40 -16.45
N GLN A 14 -3.32 2.54 -16.00
CA GLN A 14 -1.92 2.90 -16.17
C GLN A 14 -0.99 1.92 -15.45
N LEU A 15 -1.30 1.57 -14.21
CA LEU A 15 -0.54 0.58 -13.43
C LEU A 15 -0.50 -0.77 -14.16
N LYS A 16 -1.64 -1.21 -14.72
CA LYS A 16 -1.70 -2.43 -15.54
C LYS A 16 -0.80 -2.34 -16.78
N ARG A 17 -0.82 -1.23 -17.53
CA ARG A 17 0.05 -1.00 -18.70
C ARG A 17 1.53 -1.04 -18.34
N GLN A 18 1.89 -0.57 -17.15
CA GLN A 18 3.26 -0.58 -16.64
C GLN A 18 3.69 -1.92 -16.04
N GLY A 19 2.79 -2.91 -15.99
CA GLY A 19 3.06 -4.23 -15.41
C GLY A 19 3.11 -4.23 -13.88
N ILE A 20 2.65 -3.16 -13.22
CA ILE A 20 2.62 -3.03 -11.77
C ILE A 20 1.40 -3.79 -11.23
N VAL A 21 1.65 -4.71 -10.30
CA VAL A 21 0.61 -5.54 -9.67
C VAL A 21 0.23 -5.06 -8.28
N ILE A 22 1.16 -4.49 -7.53
CA ILE A 22 0.89 -3.88 -6.22
C ILE A 22 1.52 -2.48 -6.24
N ARG A 23 0.71 -1.47 -5.91
CA ARG A 23 1.19 -0.09 -5.72
C ARG A 23 0.54 0.51 -4.49
N THR A 24 1.33 1.11 -3.62
CA THR A 24 0.84 1.85 -2.45
C THR A 24 1.23 3.32 -2.54
N TYR A 25 0.35 4.21 -2.11
CA TYR A 25 0.56 5.66 -2.07
C TYR A 25 0.30 6.15 -0.65
N ASP A 26 1.37 6.54 0.03
CA ASP A 26 1.36 7.03 1.41
C ASP A 26 0.55 6.10 2.32
N LEU A 27 0.85 4.78 2.32
CA LEU A 27 0.03 3.80 3.03
C LEU A 27 0.29 3.85 4.54
N TRP A 28 -0.77 3.93 5.34
CA TRP A 28 -0.69 3.91 6.80
C TRP A 28 -1.49 2.80 7.42
N LYS A 29 -1.01 2.30 8.56
CA LYS A 29 -1.79 1.52 9.51
C LYS A 29 -1.49 1.97 10.92
N THR A 30 -2.52 2.50 11.56
CA THR A 30 -2.50 2.93 12.95
C THR A 30 -3.41 2.01 13.76
N TYR A 31 -2.85 1.36 14.78
CA TYR A 31 -3.61 0.61 15.77
C TYR A 31 -3.86 1.50 16.98
N VAL A 32 -5.11 1.60 17.42
CA VAL A 32 -5.50 2.34 18.63
C VAL A 32 -5.54 1.34 19.79
N MET A 33 -4.62 1.50 20.74
CA MET A 33 -4.48 0.66 21.92
C MET A 33 -4.82 1.49 23.16
N GLY A 34 -6.12 1.61 23.45
CA GLY A 34 -6.60 2.47 24.52
C GLY A 34 -6.28 3.94 24.24
N ALA A 35 -5.40 4.54 25.06
CA ALA A 35 -4.95 5.93 24.90
C ALA A 35 -3.76 6.09 23.93
N GLU A 36 -3.10 5.00 23.55
CA GLU A 36 -1.92 5.04 22.69
C GLU A 36 -2.27 4.74 21.22
N GLN A 37 -1.55 5.38 20.30
CA GLN A 37 -1.61 5.08 18.87
C GLN A 37 -0.28 4.49 18.41
N ILE A 38 -0.34 3.34 17.76
CA ILE A 38 0.85 2.66 17.20
C ILE A 38 0.76 2.74 15.67
N HIS A 39 1.67 3.48 15.06
CA HIS A 39 1.81 3.58 13.61
C HIS A 39 2.66 2.42 13.07
N ALA A 40 2.05 1.25 12.93
CA ALA A 40 2.72 0.03 12.48
C ALA A 40 3.18 0.11 11.02
N VAL A 41 2.47 0.85 10.17
CA VAL A 41 2.92 1.25 8.83
C VAL A 41 2.71 2.76 8.72
N SER A 42 3.74 3.49 8.28
CA SER A 42 3.76 4.96 8.31
C SER A 42 4.24 5.52 6.97
N GLY A 43 3.31 5.86 6.08
CA GLY A 43 3.58 6.49 4.80
C GLY A 43 4.42 5.65 3.84
N VAL A 44 4.08 4.37 3.71
CA VAL A 44 4.87 3.42 2.92
C VAL A 44 4.44 3.42 1.46
N ASP A 45 5.39 3.72 0.57
CA ASP A 45 5.28 3.60 -0.88
C ASP A 45 6.05 2.39 -1.40
N VAL A 46 5.32 1.45 -2.00
CA VAL A 46 5.87 0.26 -2.61
C VAL A 46 5.31 0.12 -4.02
N GLU A 47 6.14 -0.35 -4.94
CA GLU A 47 5.77 -0.79 -6.27
C GLU A 47 6.29 -2.22 -6.45
N ILE A 48 5.43 -3.14 -6.87
CA ILE A 48 5.81 -4.51 -7.22
C ILE A 48 5.26 -4.80 -8.61
N LYS A 49 6.11 -5.27 -9.50
CA LYS A 49 5.76 -5.65 -10.88
C LYS A 49 5.45 -7.12 -11.01
N ARG A 50 4.72 -7.46 -12.07
CA ARG A 50 4.35 -8.83 -12.41
C ARG A 50 5.62 -9.67 -12.58
N GLY A 51 5.70 -10.76 -11.83
CA GLY A 51 6.82 -11.71 -11.88
C GLY A 51 8.00 -11.34 -10.98
N GLU A 52 7.96 -10.22 -10.26
CA GLU A 52 8.98 -9.92 -9.27
C GLU A 52 8.87 -10.85 -8.06
N TYR A 53 10.04 -11.26 -7.56
CA TYR A 53 10.17 -12.01 -6.33
C TYR A 53 10.81 -11.10 -5.27
N VAL A 54 9.97 -10.57 -4.37
CA VAL A 54 10.35 -9.53 -3.42
C VAL A 54 10.41 -10.10 -2.01
N ALA A 55 11.44 -9.73 -1.24
CA ALA A 55 11.56 -10.02 0.17
C ALA A 55 11.44 -8.73 0.99
N ILE A 56 10.60 -8.75 2.03
CA ILE A 56 10.47 -7.64 3.00
C ILE A 56 11.29 -8.01 4.24
N MET A 57 12.37 -7.28 4.49
CA MET A 57 13.32 -7.55 5.59
C MET A 57 13.41 -6.37 6.57
N GLY A 58 13.79 -6.65 7.81
CA GLY A 58 13.94 -5.64 8.86
C GLY A 58 13.73 -6.20 10.28
N PRO A 59 14.09 -5.45 11.33
CA PRO A 59 14.02 -5.90 12.73
C PRO A 59 12.61 -6.33 13.17
N SER A 60 12.50 -7.14 14.22
CA SER A 60 11.18 -7.46 14.81
C SER A 60 10.45 -6.18 15.22
N GLY A 61 9.14 -6.12 14.98
CA GLY A 61 8.31 -4.93 15.28
C GLY A 61 8.32 -3.82 14.21
N SER A 62 9.15 -3.90 13.17
CA SER A 62 9.26 -2.84 12.14
C SER A 62 8.07 -2.72 11.16
N GLY A 63 6.94 -3.39 11.42
CA GLY A 63 5.74 -3.28 10.56
C GLY A 63 5.65 -4.22 9.35
N LYS A 64 6.63 -5.10 9.13
CA LYS A 64 6.68 -5.99 7.93
C LYS A 64 5.42 -6.86 7.77
N SER A 65 5.05 -7.59 8.83
CA SER A 65 3.86 -8.45 8.80
C SER A 65 2.59 -7.62 8.68
N THR A 66 2.55 -6.41 9.25
CA THR A 66 1.44 -5.48 9.06
C THR A 66 1.33 -5.06 7.60
N LEU A 67 2.43 -4.66 6.96
CA LEU A 67 2.45 -4.34 5.53
C LEU A 67 2.00 -5.54 4.68
N MET A 68 2.48 -6.75 4.99
CA MET A 68 2.04 -7.98 4.32
C MET A 68 0.54 -8.23 4.49
N ASN A 69 -0.02 -7.99 5.68
CA ASN A 69 -1.45 -8.16 5.92
C ASN A 69 -2.29 -7.15 5.12
N LEU A 70 -1.83 -5.90 5.00
CA LEU A 70 -2.51 -4.87 4.20
C LEU A 70 -2.53 -5.26 2.71
N ILE A 71 -1.37 -5.53 2.12
CA ILE A 71 -1.28 -5.89 0.69
C ILE A 71 -1.87 -7.28 0.40
N GLY A 72 -1.99 -8.14 1.42
CA GLY A 72 -2.67 -9.43 1.36
C GLY A 72 -4.18 -9.35 1.59
N CYS A 73 -4.74 -8.15 1.76
CA CYS A 73 -6.16 -7.90 2.04
C CYS A 73 -6.69 -8.61 3.30
N LEU A 74 -5.81 -8.88 4.27
CA LEU A 74 -6.15 -9.46 5.57
C LEU A 74 -6.44 -8.39 6.63
N ASP A 75 -6.12 -7.13 6.33
CA ASP A 75 -6.35 -5.96 7.18
C ASP A 75 -6.65 -4.74 6.28
N THR A 76 -7.21 -3.68 6.87
CA THR A 76 -7.58 -2.44 6.17
C THR A 76 -6.62 -1.31 6.55
N ALA A 77 -6.19 -0.54 5.55
CA ALA A 77 -5.35 0.64 5.78
C ALA A 77 -6.10 1.69 6.61
N SER A 78 -5.37 2.44 7.43
CA SER A 78 -5.93 3.58 8.19
C SER A 78 -5.94 4.87 7.38
N SER A 79 -5.01 5.01 6.42
CA SER A 79 -4.90 6.13 5.49
C SER A 79 -4.06 5.68 4.28
N GLY A 80 -4.04 6.52 3.25
CA GLY A 80 -3.36 6.26 1.98
C GLY A 80 -4.21 5.47 1.01
N GLN A 81 -3.61 5.16 -0.14
CA GLN A 81 -4.27 4.39 -1.20
C GLN A 81 -3.41 3.20 -1.59
N TYR A 82 -4.05 2.09 -1.98
CA TYR A 82 -3.32 1.01 -2.64
C TYR A 82 -4.14 0.30 -3.70
N TYR A 83 -3.41 -0.17 -4.70
CA TYR A 83 -3.94 -0.86 -5.86
C TYR A 83 -3.39 -2.26 -5.94
N ILE A 84 -4.27 -3.23 -6.23
CA ILE A 84 -3.91 -4.60 -6.58
C ILE A 84 -4.45 -4.89 -7.98
N ASN A 85 -3.58 -5.31 -8.89
CA ASN A 85 -3.91 -5.53 -10.31
C ASN A 85 -4.67 -4.34 -10.96
N GLY A 86 -4.32 -3.11 -10.55
CA GLY A 86 -4.95 -1.88 -11.02
C GLY A 86 -6.37 -1.65 -10.51
N GLN A 87 -6.81 -2.34 -9.46
CA GLN A 87 -8.04 -2.04 -8.74
C GLN A 87 -7.68 -1.36 -7.41
N LEU A 88 -8.33 -0.24 -7.10
CA LEU A 88 -8.22 0.40 -5.79
C LEU A 88 -8.84 -0.51 -4.73
N VAL A 89 -8.15 -0.70 -3.61
CA VAL A 89 -8.59 -1.61 -2.53
C VAL A 89 -8.96 -0.86 -1.24
N SER A 90 -8.19 0.17 -0.88
CA SER A 90 -8.44 1.08 0.26
C SER A 90 -9.61 2.03 0.02
#